data_AF-A0A1H2L0U4-F1
#
_entry.id   AF-A0A1H2L0U4-F1
#
_cell.length_a   1.000
_cell.length_b   1.000
_cell.length_c   1.000
_cell.angle_alpha   90.00
_cell.angle_beta   90.00
_cell.angle_gamma   90.00
#
_symmetry.space_group_name_H-M   'P 1'
#
loop_
_entity.id
_entity.type
_entity.pdbx_description
1 polymer ?
#
loop_
_entity_poly.entity_id
_entity_poly.type
_entity_poly.pdbx_seq_one_letter_code
_entity_poly.pdbx_strand_id
1 'polypeptide(L)'
;MTTRQRASGAVVAVVGALGVTASSYLDWYDGRDATDIPLERLFQTDAVGLPSSYWNSMALALAVVGLLGVLGALLLSRFVLLLGWLIGAATLALWIVMSVNDNSLSFSAGDLQAGAWLCGVALLVLLVGIIGTGRSQRSDDETPTRAEPVPPPEP
;
A
#
# COMPACT_ATOMS: atom_id res chain seq x y z
N MET A 1 6.60 -23.10 12.59
CA MET A 1 5.44 -22.53 11.86
C MET A 1 5.68 -21.08 11.37
N THR A 2 6.94 -20.66 11.19
CA THR A 2 7.31 -19.26 10.90
C THR A 2 7.16 -18.85 9.42
N THR A 3 7.33 -19.79 8.49
CA THR A 3 7.20 -19.52 7.04
C THR A 3 5.75 -19.30 6.59
N ARG A 4 4.78 -19.98 7.21
CA ARG A 4 3.35 -19.82 6.87
C ARG A 4 2.81 -18.43 7.21
N GLN A 5 3.24 -17.85 8.35
CA GLN A 5 2.83 -16.50 8.76
C GLN A 5 3.46 -15.41 7.88
N ARG A 6 4.72 -15.58 7.49
CA ARG A 6 5.38 -14.65 6.55
C ARG A 6 4.73 -14.73 5.15
N ALA A 7 4.33 -15.92 4.73
CA ALA A 7 3.60 -16.12 3.48
C ALA A 7 2.20 -15.49 3.52
N SER A 8 1.44 -15.62 4.61
CA SER A 8 0.13 -14.98 4.72
C SER A 8 0.24 -13.45 4.72
N GLY A 9 1.21 -12.88 5.42
CA GLY A 9 1.52 -11.44 5.36
C GLY A 9 1.90 -10.98 3.95
N ALA A 10 2.72 -11.75 3.23
CA ALA A 10 3.11 -11.45 1.86
C ALA A 10 1.91 -11.50 0.90
N VAL A 11 1.00 -12.46 1.05
CA VAL A 11 -0.23 -12.55 0.23
C VAL A 11 -1.10 -11.30 0.44
N VAL A 12 -1.31 -10.88 1.68
CA VAL A 12 -2.07 -9.65 1.99
C VAL A 12 -1.39 -8.43 1.37
N ALA A 13 -0.05 -8.37 1.42
CA ALA A 13 0.71 -7.29 0.79
C ALA A 13 0.52 -7.27 -0.73
N VAL A 14 0.53 -8.43 -1.41
CA VAL A 14 0.25 -8.51 -2.86
C VAL A 14 -1.15 -8.01 -3.17
N VAL A 15 -2.16 -8.42 -2.40
CA VAL A 15 -3.55 -7.96 -2.61
C VAL A 15 -3.64 -6.45 -2.50
N GLY A 16 -2.99 -5.85 -1.50
CA GLY A 16 -2.90 -4.40 -1.36
C GLY A 16 -2.21 -3.74 -2.56
N ALA A 17 -1.04 -4.25 -2.98
CA ALA A 17 -0.31 -3.69 -4.12
C ALA A 17 -1.09 -3.79 -5.44
N LEU A 18 -1.77 -4.92 -5.69
CA LEU A 18 -2.64 -5.07 -6.85
C LEU A 18 -3.85 -4.14 -6.77
N GLY A 19 -4.41 -3.91 -5.59
CA GLY A 19 -5.47 -2.92 -5.40
C GLY A 19 -5.02 -1.50 -5.74
N VAL A 20 -3.79 -1.12 -5.35
CA VAL A 20 -3.19 0.17 -5.71
C VAL A 20 -3.04 0.29 -7.23
N THR A 21 -2.55 -0.74 -7.91
CA THR A 21 -2.46 -0.70 -9.38
C THR A 21 -3.84 -0.70 -10.04
N ALA A 22 -4.78 -1.52 -9.58
CA ALA A 22 -6.14 -1.54 -10.12
C ALA A 22 -6.85 -0.19 -9.96
N SER A 23 -6.53 0.55 -8.90
CA SER A 23 -7.07 1.89 -8.71
C SER A 23 -6.71 2.86 -9.84
N SER A 24 -5.64 2.64 -10.61
CA SER A 24 -5.25 3.55 -11.70
C SER A 24 -6.27 3.61 -12.85
N TYR A 25 -7.08 2.57 -13.00
CA TYR A 25 -8.09 2.43 -14.06
C TYR A 25 -9.50 2.87 -13.61
N LEU A 26 -9.64 3.29 -12.36
CA LEU A 26 -10.87 3.88 -11.86
C LEU A 26 -10.77 5.39 -11.96
N ASP A 27 -11.91 6.06 -11.97
CA ASP A 27 -11.89 7.52 -11.95
C ASP A 27 -11.27 8.03 -10.65
N TRP A 28 -10.32 8.94 -10.79
CA TRP A 28 -9.69 9.68 -9.70
C TRP A 28 -10.23 11.11 -9.61
N TYR A 29 -10.51 11.72 -10.76
CA TYR A 29 -10.90 13.14 -10.80
C TYR A 29 -11.73 13.50 -12.05
N ASP A 30 -12.95 14.01 -11.85
CA ASP A 30 -13.82 14.54 -12.92
C ASP A 30 -14.04 13.56 -14.10
N GLY A 31 -14.13 12.26 -13.79
CA GLY A 31 -14.30 11.19 -14.80
C GLY A 31 -13.02 10.85 -15.56
N ARG A 32 -11.88 11.33 -15.08
CA ARG A 32 -10.54 10.94 -15.56
C ARG A 32 -9.91 9.94 -14.59
N ASP A 33 -9.32 8.92 -15.18
CA ASP A 33 -8.53 7.93 -14.47
C ASP A 33 -7.07 8.40 -14.29
N ALA A 34 -6.26 7.63 -13.57
CA ALA A 34 -4.87 8.00 -13.32
C ALA A 34 -3.97 7.90 -14.57
N THR A 35 -4.49 7.40 -15.70
CA THR A 35 -3.76 7.35 -16.97
C THR A 35 -3.81 8.69 -17.69
N ASP A 36 -4.84 9.50 -17.44
CA ASP A 36 -5.02 10.82 -18.04
C ASP A 36 -4.33 11.95 -17.25
N ILE A 37 -3.77 11.65 -16.07
CA ILE A 37 -3.10 12.63 -15.20
C ILE A 37 -1.57 12.56 -15.40
N PRO A 38 -0.93 13.61 -15.95
CA PRO A 38 0.52 13.63 -16.14
C PRO A 38 1.28 13.73 -14.81
N LEU A 39 2.40 13.02 -14.69
CA LEU A 39 3.29 13.09 -13.53
C LEU A 39 3.85 14.49 -13.29
N GLU A 40 4.13 15.23 -14.37
CA GLU A 40 4.63 16.62 -14.32
C GLU A 40 3.65 17.57 -13.62
N ARG A 41 2.35 17.29 -13.76
CA ARG A 41 1.26 18.02 -13.11
C ARG A 41 1.23 17.81 -11.59
N LEU A 42 1.88 16.76 -11.08
CA LEU A 42 2.04 16.54 -9.63
C LEU A 42 3.16 17.39 -9.03
N PHE A 43 4.09 17.88 -9.86
CA PHE A 43 5.24 18.70 -9.44
C PHE A 43 5.13 20.17 -9.84
N GLN A 44 4.19 20.53 -10.72
CA GLN A 44 3.94 21.87 -11.21
C GLN A 44 2.47 22.24 -11.06
N THR A 45 2.21 23.48 -10.64
CA THR A 45 0.87 24.02 -10.43
C THR A 45 0.18 24.47 -11.73
N ASP A 46 0.91 24.51 -12.85
CA ASP A 46 0.37 24.96 -14.13
C ASP A 46 -0.31 23.82 -14.90
N ALA A 47 -1.29 24.17 -15.74
CA ALA A 47 -2.01 23.22 -16.58
C ALA A 47 -1.08 22.61 -17.64
N VAL A 48 -0.43 21.50 -17.31
CA VAL A 48 0.31 20.68 -18.27
C VAL A 48 -0.70 19.96 -19.18
N GLY A 49 -0.40 19.91 -20.49
CA GLY A 49 -1.21 19.21 -21.49
C GLY A 49 -1.35 17.71 -21.21
N LEU A 50 -2.23 17.05 -21.97
CA LEU A 50 -2.47 15.60 -21.86
C LEU A 50 -1.14 14.81 -21.94
N PRO A 51 -0.98 13.71 -21.18
CA PRO A 51 0.22 12.89 -21.24
C PRO A 51 0.44 12.39 -22.66
N SER A 52 1.64 12.59 -23.21
CA SER A 52 2.00 12.07 -24.54
C SER A 52 2.21 10.55 -24.56
N SER A 53 2.31 9.92 -23.39
CA SER A 53 2.48 8.46 -23.24
C SER A 53 2.13 7.98 -21.84
N TYR A 54 1.70 6.72 -21.72
CA TYR A 54 1.48 6.00 -20.45
C TYR A 54 2.70 6.09 -19.51
N TRP A 55 3.90 6.20 -20.08
CA TRP A 55 5.15 6.34 -19.34
C TRP A 55 5.28 7.63 -18.52
N ASN A 56 4.52 8.67 -18.87
CA ASN A 56 4.52 9.95 -18.17
C ASN A 56 3.28 10.17 -17.30
N SER A 57 2.51 9.12 -17.07
CA SER A 57 1.20 9.18 -16.41
C SER A 57 1.29 8.66 -14.98
N MET A 58 0.41 9.15 -14.11
CA MET A 58 0.33 8.72 -12.71
C MET A 58 0.12 7.19 -12.57
N ALA A 59 -0.48 6.55 -13.57
CA ALA A 59 -0.59 5.11 -13.70
C ALA A 59 0.77 4.36 -13.71
N LEU A 60 1.86 4.96 -14.20
CA LEU A 60 3.20 4.36 -14.13
C LEU A 60 3.63 4.18 -12.67
N ALA A 61 3.46 5.20 -11.83
CA ALA A 61 3.83 5.12 -10.43
C ALA A 61 3.04 4.00 -9.72
N LEU A 62 1.74 3.90 -9.98
CA LEU A 62 0.88 2.84 -9.42
C LEU A 62 1.22 1.44 -9.95
N ALA A 63 1.65 1.33 -11.22
CA ALA A 63 2.15 0.08 -11.78
C ALA A 63 3.48 -0.36 -11.12
N VAL A 64 4.37 0.58 -10.80
CA VAL A 64 5.60 0.31 -10.04
C VAL A 64 5.28 -0.21 -8.64
N VAL A 65 4.26 0.32 -7.97
CA VAL A 65 3.79 -0.21 -6.68
C VAL A 65 3.37 -1.68 -6.81
N GLY A 66 2.59 -2.02 -7.83
CA GLY A 66 2.17 -3.40 -8.12
C GLY A 66 3.37 -4.33 -8.33
N LEU A 67 4.33 -3.90 -9.16
CA LEU A 67 5.55 -4.65 -9.44
C LEU A 67 6.38 -4.90 -8.18
N LEU A 68 6.59 -3.86 -7.36
CA LEU A 68 7.31 -3.97 -6.09
C LEU A 68 6.56 -4.83 -5.07
N GLY A 69 5.22 -4.79 -5.08
CA GLY A 69 4.38 -5.69 -4.27
C GLY A 69 4.61 -7.16 -4.60
N VAL A 70 4.56 -7.50 -5.90
CA VAL A 70 4.80 -8.87 -6.40
C VAL A 70 6.23 -9.31 -6.10
N LEU A 71 7.23 -8.49 -6.43
CA LEU A 71 8.64 -8.79 -6.17
C LEU A 71 8.92 -8.94 -4.67
N GLY A 72 8.41 -8.02 -3.85
CA GLY A 72 8.61 -8.04 -2.41
C GLY A 72 7.98 -9.25 -1.74
N ALA A 73 6.85 -9.73 -2.27
CA ALA A 73 6.21 -10.96 -1.81
C ALA A 73 6.99 -12.22 -2.24
N LEU A 74 7.44 -12.29 -3.49
CA LEU A 74 8.29 -13.37 -4.00
C LEU A 74 9.60 -13.51 -3.20
N LEU A 75 10.22 -12.37 -2.88
CA LEU A 75 11.46 -12.30 -2.11
C LEU A 75 11.24 -12.44 -0.60
N LEU A 76 9.99 -12.46 -0.13
CA LEU A 76 9.59 -12.28 1.28
C LEU A 76 10.36 -11.14 1.97
N SER A 77 10.66 -10.08 1.20
CA SER A 77 11.52 -8.97 1.60
C SER A 77 10.68 -7.77 1.96
N ARG A 78 10.64 -7.47 3.27
CA ARG A 78 9.91 -6.31 3.81
C ARG A 78 10.38 -4.98 3.24
N PHE A 79 11.65 -4.88 2.84
CA PHE A 79 12.22 -3.63 2.32
C PHE A 79 11.65 -3.29 0.96
N VAL A 80 11.48 -4.29 0.09
CA VAL A 80 10.90 -4.10 -1.25
C VAL A 80 9.43 -3.73 -1.14
N LEU A 81 8.69 -4.37 -0.23
CA LEU A 81 7.29 -4.02 0.04
C LEU A 81 7.14 -2.60 0.63
N LEU A 82 8.02 -2.21 1.56
CA LEU A 82 8.05 -0.84 2.11
C LEU A 82 8.33 0.20 1.04
N LEU A 83 9.26 -0.09 0.12
CA LEU A 83 9.58 0.81 -0.98
C LEU A 83 8.37 1.01 -1.90
N GLY A 84 7.65 -0.07 -2.25
CA GLY A 84 6.41 0.01 -3.00
C GLY A 84 5.33 0.82 -2.27
N TRP A 85 5.16 0.59 -0.97
CA TRP A 85 4.22 1.36 -0.15
C TRP A 85 4.57 2.85 -0.12
N LEU A 86 5.85 3.19 0.03
CA LEU A 86 6.31 4.57 0.10
C LEU A 86 6.09 5.31 -1.23
N ILE A 87 6.31 4.65 -2.36
CA ILE A 87 6.02 5.20 -3.69
C ILE A 87 4.51 5.48 -3.82
N GLY A 88 3.66 4.50 -3.51
CA GLY A 88 2.20 4.69 -3.61
C GLY A 88 1.68 5.77 -2.66
N ALA A 89 2.19 5.84 -1.44
CA ALA A 89 1.85 6.88 -0.48
C ALA A 89 2.30 8.27 -0.94
N ALA A 90 3.50 8.39 -1.52
CA ALA A 90 3.99 9.64 -2.08
C ALA A 90 3.14 10.11 -3.26
N THR A 91 2.80 9.20 -4.19
CA THR A 91 1.91 9.51 -5.32
C THR A 91 0.54 10.00 -4.84
N LEU A 92 -0.06 9.31 -3.87
CA LEU A 92 -1.35 9.71 -3.29
C LEU A 92 -1.24 11.07 -2.60
N ALA A 93 -0.18 11.32 -1.83
CA ALA A 93 0.03 12.59 -1.15
C ALA A 93 0.20 13.76 -2.13
N LEU A 94 0.99 13.58 -3.20
CA LEU A 94 1.15 14.59 -4.25
C LEU A 94 -0.18 14.90 -4.95
N TRP A 95 -0.98 13.87 -5.25
CA TRP A 95 -2.31 14.06 -5.83
C TRP A 95 -3.23 14.85 -4.90
N ILE A 96 -3.22 14.56 -3.59
CA ILE A 96 -3.98 15.34 -2.59
C ILE A 96 -3.54 16.80 -2.60
N VAL A 97 -2.23 17.07 -2.56
CA VAL A 97 -1.69 18.44 -2.58
C VAL A 97 -2.09 19.19 -3.85
N MET A 98 -2.01 18.53 -5.01
CA MET A 98 -2.45 19.05 -6.29
C MET A 98 -3.95 19.39 -6.26
N SER A 99 -4.80 18.47 -5.81
CA SER A 99 -6.24 18.68 -5.70
C SER A 99 -6.60 19.80 -4.73
N VAL A 100 -5.86 19.95 -3.64
CA VAL A 100 -6.04 21.03 -2.66
C VAL A 100 -5.75 22.40 -3.30
N ASN A 101 -4.69 22.48 -4.10
CA ASN A 101 -4.20 23.73 -4.69
C ASN A 101 -5.06 24.20 -5.87
N ASP A 102 -5.64 23.28 -6.65
CA ASP A 102 -6.58 23.59 -7.74
C ASP A 102 -7.95 24.16 -7.22
N ASN A 103 -8.07 24.46 -5.92
CA ASN A 103 -9.23 25.05 -5.26
C ASN A 103 -10.54 24.24 -5.45
N SER A 104 -10.44 22.97 -5.84
CA SER A 104 -11.53 22.00 -6.00
C SER A 104 -12.01 21.41 -4.66
N LEU A 105 -11.55 21.98 -3.56
CA LEU A 105 -11.93 21.66 -2.19
C LEU A 105 -13.22 22.35 -1.72
N SER A 106 -14.20 22.59 -2.60
CA SER A 106 -15.59 22.71 -2.11
C SER A 106 -16.08 21.32 -1.76
N PHE A 107 -15.61 20.83 -0.61
CA PHE A 107 -15.72 19.49 -0.09
C PHE A 107 -17.16 18.98 -0.01
N SER A 108 -17.43 17.88 -0.71
CA SER A 108 -18.35 16.84 -0.23
C SER A 108 -17.62 15.50 -0.32
N ALA A 109 -17.58 14.75 0.78
CA ALA A 109 -16.94 13.42 0.81
C ALA A 109 -17.57 12.42 -0.18
N GLY A 110 -18.70 12.77 -0.80
CA GLY A 110 -19.33 12.04 -1.90
C GLY A 110 -18.71 12.24 -3.29
N ASP A 111 -17.86 13.26 -3.50
CA ASP A 111 -17.15 13.50 -4.78
C ASP A 111 -15.73 12.90 -4.80
N LEU A 112 -15.27 12.31 -3.70
CA LEU A 112 -14.07 11.49 -3.70
C LEU A 112 -14.32 10.27 -4.60
N GLN A 113 -13.74 10.30 -5.80
CA GLN A 113 -14.00 9.34 -6.85
C GLN A 113 -13.37 7.97 -6.51
N ALA A 114 -13.97 6.90 -7.03
CA ALA A 114 -13.73 5.52 -6.56
C ALA A 114 -12.25 5.08 -6.60
N GLY A 115 -11.45 5.63 -7.51
CA GLY A 115 -10.02 5.34 -7.62
C GLY A 115 -9.20 5.82 -6.43
N ALA A 116 -9.44 7.03 -5.93
CA ALA A 116 -8.70 7.57 -4.78
C ALA A 116 -9.01 6.80 -3.49
N TRP A 117 -10.29 6.48 -3.25
CA TRP A 117 -10.71 5.64 -2.12
C TRP A 117 -10.11 4.25 -2.20
N LEU A 118 -10.15 3.61 -3.37
CA LEU A 118 -9.58 2.28 -3.55
C LEU A 118 -8.07 2.31 -3.31
N CYS A 119 -7.36 3.32 -3.82
CA CYS A 119 -5.92 3.46 -3.59
C CYS A 119 -5.59 3.61 -2.10
N GLY A 120 -6.30 4.47 -1.38
CA GLY A 120 -6.12 4.65 0.06
C GLY A 120 -6.34 3.36 0.85
N VAL A 121 -7.45 2.65 0.59
CA VAL A 121 -7.75 1.36 1.24
C VAL A 121 -6.69 0.32 0.87
N ALA A 122 -6.31 0.24 -0.39
CA ALA A 122 -5.31 -0.72 -0.88
C ALA A 122 -3.92 -0.46 -0.28
N LEU A 123 -3.52 0.80 -0.06
CA LEU A 123 -2.29 1.15 0.67
C LEU A 123 -2.33 0.72 2.12
N LEU A 124 -3.49 0.82 2.80
CA LEU A 124 -3.66 0.32 4.16
C LEU A 124 -3.55 -1.22 4.19
N VAL A 125 -4.18 -1.91 3.24
CA VAL A 125 -4.07 -3.38 3.10
C VAL A 125 -2.61 -3.79 2.86
N LEU A 126 -1.89 -3.08 1.98
CA LEU A 126 -0.47 -3.29 1.73
C LEU A 126 0.35 -3.11 3.02
N LEU A 127 0.09 -2.05 3.79
CA LEU A 127 0.76 -1.77 5.07
C LEU A 127 0.52 -2.89 6.09
N VAL A 128 -0.72 -3.37 6.22
CA VAL A 128 -1.06 -4.50 7.09
C VAL A 128 -0.30 -5.76 6.70
N GLY A 129 -0.20 -6.06 5.39
CA GLY A 129 0.59 -7.18 4.89
C GLY A 129 2.09 -7.08 5.20
N ILE A 130 2.66 -5.87 5.09
CA ILE A 130 4.07 -5.59 5.47
C ILE A 130 4.29 -5.88 6.95
N ILE A 131 3.40 -5.37 7.82
CA ILE A 131 3.48 -5.57 9.27
C ILE A 131 3.35 -7.05 9.62
N GLY A 132 2.41 -7.75 8.99
CA GLY A 132 2.20 -9.19 9.17
C GLY A 132 3.40 -10.03 8.74
N THR A 133 4.14 -9.61 7.71
CA THR A 133 5.36 -10.29 7.24
C THR A 133 6.54 -10.13 8.22
N GLY A 134 6.57 -9.05 8.99
CA GLY A 134 7.61 -8.75 9.98
C GLY A 134 7.33 -9.30 11.39
N ARG A 135 6.06 -9.42 11.78
CA ARG A 135 5.64 -9.97 13.08
C ARG A 135 5.69 -11.49 13.05
N SER A 136 6.91 -12.06 13.04
CA SER A 136 7.13 -13.37 13.65
C SER A 136 6.77 -13.20 15.13
N GLN A 137 5.56 -13.60 15.50
CA GLN A 137 5.00 -13.38 16.82
C GLN A 137 5.94 -13.98 17.88
N ARG A 138 6.48 -13.11 18.71
CA ARG A 138 7.14 -13.39 19.98
C ARG A 138 6.10 -13.80 21.05
N SER A 139 5.01 -14.46 20.64
CA SER A 139 3.77 -14.57 21.42
C SER A 139 3.25 -16.00 21.59
N ASP A 140 3.96 -17.02 21.10
CA ASP A 140 3.68 -18.43 21.44
C ASP A 140 4.69 -18.98 22.47
N ASP A 141 5.30 -18.11 23.28
CA ASP A 141 6.05 -18.51 24.49
C ASP A 141 5.24 -18.27 25.77
N GLU A 142 3.93 -18.08 25.64
CA GLU A 142 2.98 -18.16 26.75
C GLU A 142 2.47 -19.60 26.87
N THR A 143 3.40 -20.50 27.15
CA THR A 143 3.10 -21.66 27.99
C THR A 143 4.23 -21.73 28.99
N PRO A 144 4.08 -21.16 30.21
CA PRO A 144 4.87 -21.65 31.33
C PRO A 144 4.50 -23.12 31.46
N THR A 145 5.33 -23.98 30.85
CA THR A 145 5.31 -25.41 31.11
C THR A 145 5.59 -25.54 32.60
N ARG A 146 4.49 -25.71 33.36
CA ARG A 146 4.37 -26.43 34.62
C ARG A 146 5.72 -26.68 35.29
N ALA A 147 6.09 -25.83 36.24
CA ALA A 147 6.99 -26.26 37.31
C ALA A 147 6.21 -27.32 38.11
N GLU A 148 6.43 -28.59 37.78
CA GLU A 148 5.98 -29.70 38.60
C GLU A 148 6.68 -29.58 39.98
N PRO A 149 5.94 -29.50 41.09
CA PRO A 149 6.56 -29.39 42.41
C PRO A 149 7.39 -30.65 42.70
N VAL A 150 8.70 -30.49 42.87
CA VAL A 150 9.59 -31.58 43.29
C VAL A 150 9.16 -32.03 44.69
N PRO A 151 8.85 -33.33 44.92
CA PRO A 151 8.47 -33.80 46.25
C PRO A 151 9.65 -33.66 47.23
N PRO A 152 9.40 -33.29 48.50
CA PRO A 152 10.44 -33.07 49.49
C PRO A 152 11.20 -34.38 49.80
N PRO A 153 12.51 -34.33 50.05
CA PRO A 153 13.29 -35.52 50.39
C PRO A 153 12.77 -36.11 51.71
N GLU A 154 12.49 -37.42 51.69
CA GLU A 154 12.07 -38.17 52.87
C GLU A 154 13.21 -38.22 53.92
N PRO A 155 12.87 -38.17 55.23
CA PRO A 155 13.84 -37.98 56.32
C PRO A 155 14.76 -39.18 56.57
#